data_AF-A0A9P4DA70-F1
#
_entry.id   AF-A0A9P4DA70-F1
#
_cell.length_a   1.000
_cell.length_b   1.000
_cell.length_c   1.000
_cell.angle_alpha   90.00
_cell.angle_beta   90.00
_cell.angle_gamma   90.00
#
_symmetry.space_group_name_H-M   'P 1'
#
loop_
_entity.id
_entity.type
_entity.pdbx_description
1 polymer ?
#
loop_
_entity_poly.entity_id
_entity_poly.type
_entity_poly.pdbx_seq_one_letter_code
_entity_poly.pdbx_strand_id
1 'polypeptide(L)'
;MADEQFYTILTNIGKAKIANAGMLGKSVVLEKIQAGDGGGNYYNPTEDQTALKNKVWEGNINAFDNDENNPNWIIATACIPGSIGGFTVREMGLIDNEGDMIAVCKSPETYKPKVDNGAMKDLYLKFIIEVSNVEKVTLVVDPTAIFLTKKDEEKILSNINKLDTKLDTTKTELTN
;
A
#
# COMPACT_ATOMS: atom_id res chain seq x y z
N MET A 1 -6.98 27.27 14.01
CA MET A 1 -7.29 26.15 13.11
C MET A 1 -6.73 24.93 13.82
N ALA A 2 -7.56 24.00 14.28
CA ALA A 2 -7.05 22.81 14.95
C ALA A 2 -6.21 22.02 13.94
N ASP A 3 -4.99 21.66 14.29
CA ASP A 3 -4.13 20.84 13.42
C ASP A 3 -4.85 19.52 13.14
N GLU A 4 -5.22 19.33 11.88
CA GLU A 4 -5.92 18.13 11.46
C GLU A 4 -4.91 17.00 11.37
N GLN A 5 -4.98 16.08 12.34
CA GLN A 5 -4.09 14.92 12.38
C GLN A 5 -4.56 13.86 11.38
N PHE A 6 -3.60 13.33 10.62
CA PHE A 6 -3.78 12.25 9.65
C PHE A 6 -3.09 11.00 10.17
N TYR A 7 -3.78 9.88 10.12
CA TYR A 7 -3.36 8.65 10.76
C TYR A 7 -4.08 7.44 10.17
N THR A 8 -3.50 6.29 10.41
CA THR A 8 -4.08 4.99 10.08
C THR A 8 -4.44 4.27 11.36
N ILE A 9 -5.60 3.61 11.38
CA ILE A 9 -5.96 2.65 12.43
C ILE A 9 -6.25 1.28 11.81
N LEU A 10 -5.93 0.23 12.55
CA LEU A 10 -6.40 -1.11 12.23
C LEU A 10 -7.84 -1.28 12.68
N THR A 11 -8.67 -1.90 11.85
CA THR A 11 -10.03 -2.28 12.23
C THR A 11 -10.01 -3.45 13.20
N ASN A 12 -11.12 -3.72 13.88
CA ASN A 12 -11.29 -4.88 14.73
C ASN A 12 -11.08 -6.19 13.95
N ILE A 13 -11.55 -6.23 12.69
CA ILE A 13 -11.33 -7.35 11.78
C ILE A 13 -9.84 -7.49 11.47
N GLY A 14 -9.17 -6.40 11.09
CA GLY A 14 -7.74 -6.40 10.78
C GLY A 14 -6.88 -6.86 11.94
N LYS A 15 -7.11 -6.34 13.15
CA LYS A 15 -6.45 -6.78 14.38
C LYS A 15 -6.63 -8.27 14.63
N ALA A 16 -7.86 -8.77 14.50
CA ALA A 16 -8.17 -10.18 14.70
C ALA A 16 -7.45 -11.07 13.67
N LYS A 17 -7.46 -10.68 12.38
CA LYS A 17 -6.77 -11.43 11.31
C LYS A 17 -5.26 -11.44 11.51
N ILE A 18 -4.65 -10.30 11.84
CA ILE A 18 -3.20 -10.20 12.08
C ILE A 18 -2.80 -11.02 13.33
N ALA A 19 -3.61 -11.02 14.39
CA ALA A 19 -3.37 -11.84 15.57
C ALA A 19 -3.47 -13.34 15.25
N ASN A 20 -4.52 -13.76 14.54
CA ASN A 20 -4.77 -15.16 14.16
C ASN A 20 -3.74 -15.70 13.17
N ALA A 21 -3.27 -14.86 12.24
CA ALA A 21 -2.19 -15.18 11.33
C ALA A 21 -0.96 -15.71 12.09
N GLY A 22 -0.66 -15.09 13.22
CA GLY A 22 0.44 -15.49 14.08
C GLY A 22 0.27 -16.81 14.81
N MET A 23 -0.96 -17.21 15.11
CA MET A 23 -1.26 -18.45 15.82
C MET A 23 -1.37 -19.64 14.87
N LEU A 24 -1.87 -19.41 13.65
CA LEU A 24 -2.19 -20.46 12.68
C LEU A 24 -1.09 -20.68 11.64
N GLY A 25 -0.02 -19.88 11.66
CA GLY A 25 1.03 -19.90 10.62
C GLY A 25 0.50 -19.51 9.23
N LYS A 26 -0.60 -18.74 9.20
CA LYS A 26 -1.20 -18.19 7.98
C LYS A 26 -0.82 -16.71 7.88
N SER A 27 -0.69 -16.17 6.68
CA SER A 27 -0.45 -14.75 6.50
C SER A 27 -1.74 -14.02 6.09
N VAL A 28 -1.91 -12.77 6.54
CA VAL A 28 -2.97 -11.89 6.03
C VAL A 28 -2.56 -11.44 4.64
N VAL A 29 -3.38 -11.73 3.64
CA VAL A 29 -3.08 -11.43 2.24
C VAL A 29 -3.77 -10.13 1.84
N LEU A 30 -3.01 -9.04 1.80
CA LEU A 30 -3.51 -7.75 1.32
C LEU A 30 -3.65 -7.79 -0.21
N GLU A 31 -4.74 -7.21 -0.72
CA GLU A 31 -5.03 -7.26 -2.16
C GLU A 31 -5.30 -5.87 -2.73
N LYS A 32 -6.10 -5.05 -2.06
CA LYS A 32 -6.62 -3.79 -2.64
C LYS A 32 -6.48 -2.60 -1.72
N ILE A 33 -6.35 -1.42 -2.33
CA ILE A 33 -6.55 -0.14 -1.68
C ILE A 33 -7.81 0.51 -2.26
N GLN A 34 -8.65 1.02 -1.36
CA GLN A 34 -9.80 1.84 -1.67
C GLN A 34 -9.49 3.30 -1.34
N ALA A 35 -10.03 4.22 -2.12
CA ALA A 35 -10.06 5.64 -1.78
C ALA A 35 -11.50 6.12 -1.67
N GLY A 36 -11.73 7.02 -0.72
CA GLY A 36 -13.03 7.63 -0.45
C GLY A 36 -12.93 9.12 -0.21
N ASP A 37 -14.06 9.80 -0.35
CA ASP A 37 -14.17 11.25 -0.17
C ASP A 37 -14.74 11.67 1.19
N GLY A 38 -15.04 10.72 2.08
CA GLY A 38 -15.58 10.95 3.42
C GLY A 38 -17.04 11.42 3.46
N GLY A 39 -17.75 11.36 2.33
CA GLY A 39 -19.05 12.02 2.17
C GLY A 39 -18.89 13.55 2.12
N GLY A 40 -17.78 14.03 1.53
CA GLY A 40 -17.47 15.44 1.37
C GLY A 40 -16.84 16.13 2.59
N ASN A 41 -16.67 15.43 3.72
CA ASN A 41 -16.15 16.00 4.96
C ASN A 41 -15.17 15.03 5.64
N TYR A 42 -14.24 15.57 6.42
CA TYR A 42 -13.43 14.74 7.32
C TYR A 42 -14.27 14.11 8.43
N TYR A 43 -13.80 12.96 8.88
CA TYR A 43 -14.31 12.28 10.06
C TYR A 43 -13.14 11.59 10.77
N ASN A 44 -13.37 11.13 12.00
CA ASN A 44 -12.40 10.30 12.71
C ASN A 44 -12.76 8.84 12.46
N PRO A 45 -11.87 8.05 11.84
CA PRO A 45 -12.12 6.64 11.63
C PRO A 45 -12.32 5.88 12.96
N THR A 46 -13.12 4.82 12.91
CA THR A 46 -13.37 3.94 14.06
C THR A 46 -12.94 2.51 13.75
N GLU A 47 -12.56 1.76 14.79
CA GLU A 47 -12.09 0.39 14.63
C GLU A 47 -13.19 -0.58 14.16
N ASP A 48 -14.46 -0.24 14.38
CA ASP A 48 -15.61 -1.04 13.95
C ASP A 48 -15.95 -0.90 12.46
N GLN A 49 -15.22 -0.04 11.72
CA GLN A 49 -15.49 0.15 10.30
C GLN A 49 -15.20 -1.11 9.49
N THR A 50 -16.17 -1.50 8.69
CA THR A 50 -16.05 -2.56 7.69
C THR A 50 -15.97 -2.01 6.26
N ALA A 51 -16.22 -0.70 6.08
CA ALA A 51 -16.23 -0.01 4.81
C ALA A 51 -15.86 1.47 4.99
N LEU A 52 -15.43 2.10 3.88
CA LEU A 52 -15.25 3.55 3.80
C LEU A 52 -16.60 4.25 3.88
N LYS A 53 -16.59 5.48 4.39
CA LYS A 53 -17.82 6.26 4.52
C LYS A 53 -18.42 6.57 3.16
N ASN A 54 -17.58 6.89 2.17
CA ASN A 54 -17.99 6.95 0.78
C ASN A 54 -16.85 6.55 -0.15
N LYS A 55 -16.89 5.32 -0.67
CA LYS A 55 -15.89 4.82 -1.61
C LYS A 55 -16.09 5.45 -2.99
N VAL A 56 -15.02 6.04 -3.53
CA VAL A 56 -15.00 6.63 -4.89
C VAL A 56 -14.08 5.88 -5.85
N TRP A 57 -13.15 5.09 -5.33
CA TRP A 57 -12.21 4.31 -6.13
C TRP A 57 -11.70 3.07 -5.39
N GLU A 58 -11.31 2.05 -6.14
CA GLU A 58 -10.65 0.82 -5.68
C GLU A 58 -9.65 0.36 -6.73
N GLY A 59 -8.50 -0.16 -6.30
CA GLY A 59 -7.52 -0.79 -7.18
C GLY A 59 -6.65 -1.79 -6.44
N ASN A 60 -6.01 -2.67 -7.20
CA ASN A 60 -5.04 -3.63 -6.68
C ASN A 60 -3.82 -2.89 -6.12
N ILE A 61 -3.17 -3.50 -5.14
CA ILE A 61 -1.90 -3.01 -4.62
C ILE A 61 -0.79 -3.35 -5.62
N ASN A 62 -0.04 -2.33 -6.03
CA ASN A 62 1.03 -2.43 -7.02
C ASN A 62 2.40 -2.69 -6.38
N ALA A 63 2.61 -2.22 -5.15
CA ALA A 63 3.88 -2.34 -4.45
C ALA A 63 3.69 -2.48 -2.93
N PHE A 64 4.62 -3.21 -2.32
CA PHE A 64 4.74 -3.42 -0.88
C PHE A 64 6.20 -3.20 -0.48
N ASP A 65 6.44 -2.23 0.40
CA ASP A 65 7.77 -1.98 0.97
C ASP A 65 7.69 -1.92 2.49
N ASN A 66 8.78 -2.27 3.16
CA ASN A 66 8.94 -2.06 4.59
C ASN A 66 9.71 -0.76 4.79
N ASP A 67 9.33 0.03 5.79
CA ASP A 67 10.07 1.25 6.08
C ASP A 67 11.45 0.91 6.69
N GLU A 68 12.51 1.52 6.15
CA GLU A 68 13.89 1.25 6.59
C GLU A 68 14.16 1.75 8.01
N ASN A 69 13.44 2.78 8.46
CA ASN A 69 13.59 3.36 9.79
C ASN A 69 12.61 2.73 10.78
N ASN A 70 11.50 2.16 10.31
CA ASN A 70 10.45 1.57 11.11
C ASN A 70 10.16 0.14 10.63
N PRO A 71 10.87 -0.88 11.15
CA PRO A 71 10.76 -2.25 10.67
C PRO A 71 9.37 -2.89 10.86
N ASN A 72 8.51 -2.26 11.67
CA ASN A 72 7.12 -2.68 11.89
C ASN A 72 6.12 -1.99 10.96
N TRP A 73 6.59 -1.07 10.10
CA TRP A 73 5.75 -0.35 9.16
C TRP A 73 5.77 -1.02 7.81
N ILE A 74 4.56 -1.25 7.30
CA ILE A 74 4.31 -1.75 5.97
C ILE A 74 3.70 -0.61 5.15
N ILE A 75 4.24 -0.41 3.96
CA ILE A 75 3.79 0.58 3.00
C ILE A 75 3.19 -0.15 1.80
N ALA A 76 1.86 -0.17 1.71
CA ALA A 76 1.14 -0.64 0.54
C ALA A 76 0.86 0.54 -0.41
N THR A 77 1.17 0.38 -1.70
CA THR A 77 0.96 1.44 -2.70
C THR A 77 0.01 0.99 -3.79
N ALA A 78 -0.96 1.83 -4.13
CA ALA A 78 -1.81 1.66 -5.30
C ALA A 78 -1.80 2.91 -6.17
N CYS A 79 -1.95 2.74 -7.48
CA CYS A 79 -1.97 3.84 -8.45
C CYS A 79 -3.38 4.09 -8.99
N ILE A 80 -3.89 5.32 -8.81
CA ILE A 80 -5.06 5.80 -9.53
C ILE A 80 -4.57 6.37 -10.87
N PRO A 81 -4.89 5.73 -12.01
CA PRO A 81 -4.43 6.18 -13.32
C PRO A 81 -5.03 7.54 -13.69
N GLY A 82 -4.32 8.27 -14.54
CA GLY A 82 -4.71 9.59 -15.04
C GLY A 82 -6.09 9.64 -15.68
N SER A 83 -6.54 8.53 -16.27
CA SER A 83 -7.86 8.36 -16.89
C SER A 83 -9.04 8.36 -15.90
N ILE A 84 -8.79 8.12 -14.61
CA ILE A 84 -9.81 8.04 -13.58
C ILE A 84 -9.68 9.24 -12.64
N GLY A 85 -10.76 9.99 -12.42
CA GLY A 85 -10.73 11.16 -11.53
C GLY A 85 -12.07 11.85 -11.40
N GLY A 86 -12.06 13.10 -10.94
CA GLY A 86 -13.26 13.89 -10.66
C GLY A 86 -13.74 13.77 -9.21
N PHE A 87 -12.87 13.34 -8.30
CA PHE A 87 -13.17 13.16 -6.89
C PHE A 87 -12.02 13.66 -6.01
N THR A 88 -12.32 13.79 -4.73
CA THR A 88 -11.36 14.23 -3.72
C THR A 88 -11.13 13.09 -2.74
N VAL A 89 -9.87 12.72 -2.52
CA VAL A 89 -9.51 11.67 -1.56
C VAL A 89 -9.36 12.30 -0.17
N ARG A 90 -10.04 11.73 0.82
CA ARG A 90 -9.98 12.11 2.26
C ARG A 90 -9.86 10.92 3.19
N GLU A 91 -10.20 9.74 2.69
CA GLU A 91 -10.07 8.46 3.39
C GLU A 91 -9.50 7.41 2.45
N MET A 92 -8.79 6.45 3.01
CA MET A 92 -8.34 5.26 2.29
C MET A 92 -8.68 4.03 3.11
N GLY A 93 -8.91 2.91 2.43
CA GLY A 93 -9.15 1.60 3.05
C GLY A 93 -8.17 0.57 2.50
N LEU A 94 -7.64 -0.28 3.38
CA LEU A 94 -6.79 -1.40 3.00
C LEU A 94 -7.58 -2.70 3.13
N ILE A 95 -7.70 -3.43 2.03
CA ILE A 95 -8.59 -4.58 1.91
C ILE A 95 -7.77 -5.85 1.63
N ASP A 96 -8.15 -6.95 2.27
CA ASP A 96 -7.55 -8.25 2.02
C ASP A 96 -8.23 -9.03 0.89
N ASN A 97 -7.67 -10.19 0.55
CA ASN A 97 -8.17 -11.08 -0.48
C ASN A 97 -9.54 -11.72 -0.16
N GLU A 98 -10.02 -11.61 1.07
CA GLU A 98 -11.35 -12.08 1.49
C GLU A 98 -12.39 -10.93 1.40
N GLY A 99 -11.96 -9.72 1.04
CA GLY A 99 -12.81 -8.54 0.92
C GLY A 99 -13.00 -7.79 2.23
N ASP A 100 -12.27 -8.15 3.28
CA ASP A 100 -12.36 -7.52 4.59
C ASP A 100 -11.46 -6.29 4.70
N MET A 101 -11.98 -5.23 5.34
CA MET A 101 -11.21 -4.03 5.62
C MET A 101 -10.28 -4.26 6.80
N ILE A 102 -8.98 -4.28 6.53
CA ILE A 102 -7.91 -4.47 7.52
C ILE A 102 -7.59 -3.17 8.24
N ALA A 103 -7.56 -2.07 7.52
CA ALA A 103 -7.18 -0.77 8.05
C ALA A 103 -7.93 0.35 7.34
N VAL A 104 -8.12 1.45 8.07
CA VAL A 104 -8.69 2.69 7.55
C VAL A 104 -7.75 3.84 7.86
N CYS A 105 -7.53 4.70 6.87
CA CYS A 105 -6.63 5.84 6.95
C CYS A 105 -7.42 7.13 6.74
N LYS A 106 -7.24 8.07 7.67
CA LYS A 106 -7.63 9.47 7.48
C LYS A 106 -6.51 10.17 6.71
N SER A 107 -6.79 10.59 5.48
CA SER A 107 -5.79 11.11 4.54
C SER A 107 -6.02 12.61 4.28
N PRO A 108 -4.95 13.40 4.05
CA PRO A 108 -5.09 14.79 3.62
C PRO A 108 -5.90 14.93 2.34
N GLU A 109 -6.75 15.96 2.31
CA GLU A 109 -7.58 16.27 1.16
C GLU A 109 -6.74 16.39 -0.12
N THR A 110 -6.96 15.47 -1.04
CA THR A 110 -6.22 15.42 -2.29
C THR A 110 -7.18 15.35 -3.47
N TYR A 111 -7.27 16.43 -4.24
CA TYR A 111 -8.09 16.44 -5.44
C TYR A 111 -7.43 15.68 -6.60
N LYS A 112 -8.18 14.74 -7.18
CA LYS A 112 -7.81 14.00 -8.40
C LYS A 112 -8.64 14.54 -9.57
N PRO A 113 -8.06 15.34 -10.48
CA PRO A 113 -8.80 15.86 -11.63
C PRO A 113 -9.22 14.75 -12.59
N LYS A 114 -10.36 14.95 -13.26
CA LYS A 114 -10.77 14.15 -14.43
C LYS A 114 -10.13 14.71 -15.70
N VAL A 115 -9.91 13.84 -16.69
CA VAL A 115 -9.23 14.18 -17.96
C VAL A 115 -9.91 15.35 -18.69
N ASP A 116 -11.24 15.40 -18.70
CA ASP A 116 -12.03 16.47 -19.34
C ASP A 116 -11.69 17.88 -18.82
N ASN A 117 -11.10 17.99 -17.63
CA ASN A 117 -10.69 19.27 -17.08
C ASN A 117 -9.35 19.76 -17.67
N GLY A 118 -8.86 19.12 -18.74
CA GLY A 118 -7.59 19.45 -19.39
C GLY A 118 -6.35 19.04 -18.61
N ALA A 119 -6.52 18.24 -17.55
CA ALA A 119 -5.43 17.80 -16.68
C ALA A 119 -5.47 16.28 -16.48
N MET A 120 -4.36 15.62 -16.82
CA MET A 120 -4.12 14.21 -16.54
C MET A 120 -3.06 14.10 -15.45
N LYS A 121 -3.38 13.40 -14.36
CA LYS A 121 -2.48 13.23 -13.21
C LYS A 121 -2.60 11.79 -12.71
N ASP A 122 -1.51 11.04 -12.62
CA ASP A 122 -1.49 9.80 -11.85
C ASP A 122 -1.39 10.13 -10.37
N LEU A 123 -2.17 9.44 -9.52
CA LEU A 123 -2.14 9.64 -8.08
C LEU A 123 -1.78 8.33 -7.38
N TYR A 124 -0.62 8.34 -6.71
CA TYR A 124 -0.16 7.23 -5.91
C TYR A 124 -0.68 7.36 -4.48
N LEU A 125 -1.43 6.35 -4.05
CA LEU A 125 -1.91 6.22 -2.68
C LEU A 125 -0.91 5.36 -1.92
N LYS A 126 -0.22 5.95 -0.96
CA LYS A 126 0.66 5.23 -0.03
C LYS A 126 -0.07 5.01 1.27
N PHE A 127 -0.30 3.76 1.61
CA PHE A 127 -1.00 3.33 2.80
C PHE A 127 0.00 2.74 3.78
N ILE A 128 0.18 3.38 4.92
CA ILE A 128 1.12 2.93 5.96
C ILE A 128 0.33 2.28 7.09
N ILE A 129 0.67 1.04 7.42
CA ILE A 129 0.17 0.33 8.61
C ILE A 129 1.34 -0.05 9.51
N GLU A 130 1.10 0.01 10.82
CA GLU A 130 2.01 -0.57 11.81
C GLU A 130 1.46 -1.94 12.24
N VAL A 131 2.32 -2.96 12.20
CA VAL A 131 1.98 -4.32 12.61
C VAL A 131 2.99 -4.87 13.60
N SER A 132 2.55 -5.74 14.50
CA SER A 132 3.42 -6.35 15.51
C SER A 132 4.43 -7.36 14.92
N ASN A 133 4.16 -7.88 13.73
CA ASN A 133 5.09 -8.72 12.98
C ASN A 133 4.76 -8.65 11.48
N VAL A 134 5.71 -8.12 10.69
CA VAL A 134 5.57 -7.92 9.25
C VAL A 134 5.55 -9.23 8.45
N GLU A 135 6.17 -10.30 8.93
CA GLU A 135 6.22 -11.61 8.23
C GLU A 135 4.84 -12.27 8.13
N LYS A 136 3.91 -11.86 9.01
CA LYS A 136 2.53 -12.36 9.04
C LYS A 136 1.61 -11.65 8.06
N VAL A 137 2.12 -10.64 7.34
CA VAL A 137 1.38 -9.90 6.33
C VAL A 137 2.07 -10.13 4.98
N THR A 138 1.30 -10.59 4.01
CA THR A 138 1.77 -10.91 2.66
C THR A 138 0.92 -10.19 1.63
N LEU A 139 1.43 -10.03 0.41
CA LEU A 139 0.75 -9.32 -0.66
C LEU A 139 0.45 -10.24 -1.85
N VAL A 140 -0.74 -10.11 -2.43
CA VAL A 140 -0.98 -10.50 -3.82
C VAL A 140 -0.58 -9.33 -4.70
N VAL A 141 0.63 -9.39 -5.27
CA VAL A 141 1.06 -8.44 -6.30
C VAL A 141 0.49 -8.92 -7.62
N ASP A 142 -0.31 -8.08 -8.29
CA ASP A 142 -0.67 -8.29 -9.69
C ASP A 142 0.57 -7.97 -10.56
N PRO A 143 1.18 -8.98 -11.23
CA PRO A 143 2.41 -8.77 -11.98
C PRO A 143 2.22 -7.93 -13.25
N THR A 144 0.98 -7.65 -13.67
CA THR A 144 0.69 -6.88 -14.90
C THR A 144 0.74 -5.36 -14.69
N ALA A 145 0.78 -4.90 -13.44
CA ALA A 145 0.80 -3.48 -13.09
C ALA A 145 1.95 -3.12 -12.13
N ILE A 146 3.11 -3.76 -12.28
CA ILE A 146 4.30 -3.42 -11.48
C ILE A 146 4.85 -2.07 -11.96
N PHE A 147 4.70 -1.05 -11.12
CA PHE A 147 5.40 0.22 -11.28
C PHE A 147 6.69 0.18 -10.45
N LEU A 148 7.82 0.13 -11.13
CA LEU A 148 9.14 0.25 -10.51
C LEU A 148 9.34 1.69 -10.02
N THR A 149 9.56 1.86 -8.72
CA THR A 149 10.08 3.13 -8.19
C THR A 149 11.57 3.24 -8.49
N LYS A 150 12.13 4.46 -8.46
CA LYS A 150 13.59 4.65 -8.60
C LYS A 150 14.39 3.84 -7.57
N LYS A 151 13.84 3.68 -6.36
CA LYS A 151 14.43 2.84 -5.31
C LYS A 151 14.43 1.37 -5.72
N ASP A 152 13.37 0.89 -6.35
CA ASP A 152 13.30 -0.48 -6.87
C ASP A 152 14.31 -0.68 -8.01
N GLU A 153 14.47 0.31 -8.90
CA GLU A 153 15.48 0.32 -9.96
C GLU A 153 16.90 0.23 -9.37
N GLU A 154 17.23 1.06 -8.37
CA GLU A 154 18.51 1.03 -7.66
C GLU A 154 18.77 -0.32 -6.98
N LYS A 155 17.73 -0.91 -6.36
CA LYS A 155 17.82 -2.21 -5.70
C LYS A 155 18.07 -3.34 -6.71
N ILE A 156 17.42 -3.27 -7.88
CA ILE A 156 17.64 -4.21 -8.98
C ILE A 156 19.06 -4.08 -9.53
N LEU A 157 19.51 -2.85 -9.81
CA LEU A 157 20.87 -2.59 -10.29
C LEU A 157 21.93 -3.07 -9.28
N SER A 158 21.70 -2.85 -7.99
CA SER A 158 22.57 -3.35 -6.91
C SER A 158 22.66 -4.89 -6.92
N ASN A 159 21.53 -5.57 -7.13
CA ASN A 159 21.49 -7.03 -7.16
C ASN A 159 22.16 -7.61 -8.42
N ILE A 160 21.98 -6.97 -9.58
CA ILE A 160 22.67 -7.34 -10.83
C ILE A 160 24.18 -7.24 -10.64
N ASN A 161 24.68 -6.10 -10.12
CA ASN A 161 26.11 -5.90 -9.90
C ASN A 161 26.71 -6.95 -8.94
N LYS A 162 25.97 -7.34 -7.90
CA LYS A 162 26.37 -8.42 -6.97
C LYS A 162 26.42 -9.80 -7.63
N LEU A 163 25.54 -10.06 -8.60
CA LEU A 163 25.53 -11.31 -9.35
C LEU A 163 26.69 -11.37 -10.34
N ASP A 164 26.96 -10.26 -11.05
CA ASP A 164 28.10 -10.16 -11.98
C ASP A 164 29.43 -10.37 -11.25
N THR A 165 29.63 -9.73 -10.10
CA THR A 165 30.84 -9.94 -9.29
C THR A 165 30.98 -11.38 -8.82
N LYS A 166 29.90 -12.03 -8.37
CA LYS A 166 29.94 -13.46 -8.01
C LYS A 166 30.30 -14.34 -9.21
N LEU A 167 29.70 -14.08 -10.37
CA LEU A 167 29.96 -14.84 -11.59
C LEU A 167 31.43 -14.73 -12.01
N ASP A 168 32.00 -13.52 -11.97
CA ASP A 168 33.42 -13.30 -12.28
C ASP A 168 34.34 -14.03 -11.30
N THR A 169 34.00 -14.02 -10.01
CA THR A 169 34.77 -14.72 -8.98
C THR A 169 34.76 -16.23 -9.23
N THR A 170 33.58 -16.82 -9.47
CA THR A 170 33.43 -18.25 -9.76
C THR A 170 34.10 -18.65 -11.07
N LYS A 171 34.05 -17.80 -12.10
CA LYS A 171 34.73 -18.05 -13.37
C LYS A 171 36.25 -18.08 -13.20
N THR A 172 36.78 -17.18 -12.38
CA THR A 172 38.21 -17.12 -12.04
C THR A 172 38.66 -18.36 -11.27
N GLU A 173 37.85 -18.84 -10.33
CA GLU A 173 38.10 -20.07 -9.56
C GLU A 173 38.05 -21.35 -10.43
N LEU A 174 37.24 -21.37 -11.50
CA LEU A 174 37.14 -22.51 -12.42
C LEU A 174 38.26 -22.56 -13.47
N THR A 175 38.95 -21.44 -13.70
CA THR A 175 40.06 -21.34 -14.67
C THR A 175 41.45 -21.49 -14.03
N ASN A 176 41.53 -21.61 -12.71
CA ASN A 176 42.74 -21.90 -11.93
C ASN A 176 42.73 -23.35 -11.42
#